data_AF-A0A0G2HMC9-F1
#
_entry.id   AF-A0A0G2HMC9-F1
#
_cell.length_a   1.000
_cell.length_b   1.000
_cell.length_c   1.000
_cell.angle_alpha   90.00
_cell.angle_beta   90.00
_cell.angle_gamma   90.00
#
_symmetry.space_group_name_H-M   'P 1'
#
loop_
_entity.id
_entity.type
_entity.pdbx_description
1 polymer ?
#
loop_
_entity_poly.entity_id
_entity_poly.type
_entity_poly.pdbx_seq_one_letter_code
_entity_poly.pdbx_strand_id
1 'polypeptide(L)'
;MKGDPLNLSIEEEVKLDTEDDQTKWDMVTSEKAPGSRNTKEKKKKLSKIGHGQVPFTDNDAALGPVLFSRITQRATLSFAQLRRLHLGQGASDDANTAMRALLVAIGLHAHQLAFGYGFALRSGAALRPRRTVLTWLGADVDEEWAPGNANDTQALLESARSHAESAGLPLDGWGQVPTVLLPKDNLKKAVASTWPELAD
;
A
#
# COMPACT_ATOMS: atom_id res chain seq x y z
N MET A 1 0.33 7.11 -17.89
CA MET A 1 0.74 5.74 -17.54
C MET A 1 -0.42 5.03 -16.89
N LYS A 2 -0.82 3.88 -17.45
CA LYS A 2 -2.02 3.13 -17.07
C LYS A 2 -1.58 1.90 -16.30
N GLY A 3 -1.86 1.86 -15.01
CA GLY A 3 -2.14 0.62 -14.27
C GLY A 3 -1.03 -0.40 -14.02
N ASP A 4 0.22 -0.13 -14.37
CA ASP A 4 1.33 -1.05 -14.13
C ASP A 4 2.24 -0.56 -13.00
N PRO A 5 2.18 -1.16 -11.80
CA PRO A 5 3.04 -0.77 -10.68
C PRO A 5 4.51 -1.14 -10.89
N LEU A 6 4.86 -1.92 -11.92
CA LEU A 6 6.21 -2.41 -12.21
C LEU A 6 6.78 -1.94 -13.57
N ASN A 7 5.99 -1.23 -14.38
CA ASN A 7 6.41 -0.70 -15.69
C ASN A 7 6.93 -1.77 -16.67
N LEU A 8 6.31 -2.95 -16.63
CA LEU A 8 6.49 -4.08 -17.53
C LEU A 8 5.47 -4.00 -18.68
N SER A 9 5.84 -3.26 -19.72
CA SER A 9 5.03 -3.12 -20.94
C SER A 9 5.00 -4.40 -21.77
N ILE A 10 4.01 -5.28 -21.56
CA ILE A 10 3.75 -6.45 -22.41
C ILE A 10 2.26 -6.47 -22.86
N GLU A 11 2.01 -6.75 -24.14
CA GLU A 11 0.71 -6.65 -24.82
C GLU A 11 -0.09 -7.96 -24.87
N GLU A 12 -0.13 -8.73 -23.80
CA GLU A 12 -0.82 -10.02 -23.81
C GLU A 12 -2.33 -9.93 -23.59
N GLU A 13 -3.07 -10.79 -24.29
CA GLU A 13 -4.54 -10.89 -24.29
C GLU A 13 -4.98 -12.30 -23.88
N VAL A 14 -6.04 -12.39 -23.08
CA VAL A 14 -6.64 -13.67 -22.66
C VAL A 14 -8.04 -13.79 -23.22
N LYS A 15 -8.43 -15.03 -23.58
CA LYS A 15 -9.81 -15.41 -23.84
C LYS A 15 -10.53 -15.59 -22.51
N LEU A 16 -11.60 -14.84 -22.33
CA LEU A 16 -12.52 -15.02 -21.21
C LEU A 16 -13.75 -15.75 -21.74
N ASP A 17 -13.96 -16.97 -21.24
CA ASP A 17 -15.29 -17.57 -21.26
C ASP A 17 -16.10 -16.95 -20.12
N THR A 18 -17.23 -16.33 -20.46
CA THR A 18 -18.09 -15.65 -19.49
C THR A 18 -19.08 -16.60 -18.81
N GLU A 19 -19.14 -17.86 -19.23
CA GLU A 19 -20.03 -18.89 -18.68
C GLU A 19 -19.31 -19.84 -17.70
N ASP A 20 -17.98 -19.81 -17.63
CA ASP A 20 -17.15 -20.59 -16.69
C ASP A 20 -16.83 -19.79 -15.42
N ASP A 21 -16.49 -20.47 -14.33
CA ASP A 21 -16.19 -19.92 -13.00
C ASP A 21 -14.89 -19.09 -12.92
N GLN A 22 -14.29 -18.79 -14.09
CA GLN A 22 -13.07 -18.01 -14.28
C GLN A 22 -11.84 -18.64 -13.60
N THR A 23 -11.88 -19.94 -13.29
CA THR A 23 -10.74 -20.67 -12.73
C THR A 23 -9.75 -21.15 -13.79
N LYS A 24 -10.16 -21.21 -15.06
CA LYS A 24 -9.34 -21.63 -16.20
C LYS A 24 -9.17 -20.50 -17.22
N TRP A 25 -7.93 -20.29 -17.64
CA TRP A 25 -7.53 -19.16 -18.49
C TRP A 25 -6.83 -19.67 -19.73
N ASP A 26 -7.41 -19.41 -20.90
CA ASP A 26 -6.79 -19.74 -22.20
C ASP A 26 -6.11 -18.51 -22.79
N MET A 27 -4.78 -18.49 -22.77
CA MET A 27 -3.99 -17.43 -23.38
C MET A 27 -4.25 -17.38 -24.88
N VAL A 28 -4.33 -16.18 -25.45
CA VAL A 28 -4.32 -16.02 -26.92
C VAL A 28 -2.88 -16.24 -27.39
N THR A 29 -2.51 -17.49 -27.66
CA THR A 29 -1.30 -17.75 -28.45
C THR A 29 -1.50 -17.17 -29.85
N SER A 30 -0.46 -16.56 -30.41
CA SER A 30 -0.48 -15.91 -31.73
C SER A 30 -0.72 -16.88 -32.90
N GLU A 31 -0.82 -18.19 -32.63
CA GLU A 31 -1.15 -19.20 -33.61
C GLU A 31 -2.65 -19.52 -33.59
N LYS A 32 -3.31 -19.23 -34.70
CA LYS A 32 -4.67 -19.68 -34.95
C LYS A 32 -4.70 -21.21 -34.90
N ALA A 33 -5.20 -21.79 -33.81
CA ALA A 33 -5.55 -23.21 -33.78
C ALA A 33 -6.53 -23.52 -34.92
N PRO A 34 -6.27 -24.53 -35.77
CA PRO A 34 -7.17 -24.87 -36.86
C PRO A 34 -8.39 -25.60 -36.28
N GLY A 35 -9.54 -24.90 -36.23
CA GLY A 35 -10.83 -25.54 -35.93
C GLY A 35 -11.70 -24.89 -34.85
N SER A 36 -11.32 -23.75 -34.25
CA SER A 36 -12.20 -23.09 -33.28
C SER A 36 -13.39 -22.41 -34.01
N ARG A 37 -14.60 -22.94 -33.79
CA ARG A 37 -15.87 -22.32 -34.17
C ARG A 37 -15.92 -20.86 -33.70
N ASN A 38 -16.65 -20.05 -34.45
CA ASN A 38 -16.94 -18.62 -34.22
C ASN A 38 -17.70 -18.37 -32.90
N THR A 39 -17.08 -18.63 -31.75
CA THR A 39 -17.50 -18.03 -30.48
C THR A 39 -16.86 -16.66 -30.40
N LYS A 40 -17.68 -15.60 -30.26
CA LYS A 40 -17.23 -14.21 -30.03
C LYS A 40 -16.60 -14.10 -28.63
N GLU A 41 -15.48 -14.78 -28.40
CA GLU A 41 -14.69 -14.65 -27.18
C GLU A 41 -14.06 -13.26 -27.16
N LYS A 42 -14.52 -12.42 -26.23
CA LYS A 42 -14.00 -11.06 -26.07
C LYS A 42 -12.61 -11.14 -25.46
N LYS A 43 -11.59 -10.95 -26.30
CA LYS A 43 -10.20 -10.75 -25.86
C LYS A 43 -10.13 -9.55 -24.92
N LYS A 44 -9.61 -9.72 -23.71
CA LYS A 44 -9.30 -8.61 -22.79
C LYS A 44 -7.82 -8.65 -22.42
N LYS A 45 -7.21 -7.46 -22.40
CA LYS A 45 -5.85 -7.28 -21.83
C LYS A 45 -5.89 -7.58 -20.32
N LEU A 46 -4.91 -8.30 -19.79
CA LEU A 46 -4.78 -8.62 -18.36
C LEU A 46 -4.83 -7.38 -17.45
N SER A 47 -4.24 -6.28 -17.91
CA SER A 47 -4.30 -4.99 -17.22
C SER A 47 -5.70 -4.38 -17.13
N LYS A 48 -6.63 -4.74 -18.02
CA LYS A 48 -8.03 -4.26 -18.01
C LYS A 48 -8.93 -5.02 -17.03
N ILE A 49 -8.44 -6.12 -16.47
CA ILE A 49 -9.19 -6.99 -15.54
C ILE A 49 -8.54 -7.06 -14.15
N GLY A 50 -7.62 -6.16 -13.82
CA GLY A 50 -7.04 -6.04 -12.48
C GLY A 50 -5.80 -6.91 -12.19
N HIS A 51 -5.35 -7.72 -13.16
CA HIS A 51 -4.22 -8.62 -13.02
C HIS A 51 -2.94 -8.04 -13.63
N GLY A 52 -2.27 -7.12 -12.92
CA GLY A 52 -0.91 -6.69 -13.28
C GLY A 52 0.10 -7.83 -13.08
N GLN A 53 1.01 -8.03 -14.05
CA GLN A 53 1.98 -9.13 -14.05
C GLN A 53 3.17 -8.86 -13.11
N VAL A 54 3.74 -9.91 -12.53
CA VAL A 54 5.16 -9.95 -12.09
C VAL A 54 5.80 -11.13 -12.82
N PRO A 55 6.78 -10.93 -13.70
CA PRO A 55 7.38 -11.98 -14.50
C PRO A 55 8.16 -12.90 -13.56
N PHE A 56 7.82 -14.18 -13.58
CA PHE A 56 8.70 -15.23 -13.09
C PHE A 56 9.45 -15.77 -14.31
N THR A 57 10.77 -15.84 -14.20
CA THR A 57 11.73 -16.03 -15.29
C THR A 57 11.47 -17.25 -16.18
N ASP A 58 11.99 -17.12 -17.42
CA ASP A 58 12.00 -17.99 -18.59
C ASP A 58 10.78 -17.87 -19.52
N ASN A 59 11.09 -17.60 -20.80
CA ASN A 59 10.20 -17.13 -21.88
C ASN A 59 8.97 -18.01 -22.20
N ASP A 60 8.77 -19.11 -21.49
CA ASP A 60 7.69 -20.09 -21.73
C ASP A 60 6.90 -20.46 -20.46
N ALA A 61 7.15 -19.80 -19.31
CA ALA A 61 6.35 -20.04 -18.12
C ALA A 61 4.96 -19.38 -18.25
N ALA A 62 3.90 -20.19 -18.17
CA ALA A 62 2.54 -19.66 -18.07
C ALA A 62 2.45 -18.67 -16.91
N LEU A 63 2.00 -17.45 -17.20
CA LEU A 63 1.84 -16.40 -16.21
C LEU A 63 0.73 -16.78 -15.23
N GLY A 64 1.14 -17.34 -14.09
CA GLY A 64 0.24 -17.75 -13.03
C GLY A 64 -0.26 -16.55 -12.21
N PRO A 65 -1.47 -16.64 -11.63
CA PRO A 65 -1.88 -15.70 -10.60
C PRO A 65 -0.86 -15.69 -9.45
N VAL A 66 -0.48 -14.50 -8.97
CA VAL A 66 0.39 -14.40 -7.79
C VAL A 66 -0.40 -14.87 -6.57
N LEU A 67 -0.07 -16.06 -6.10
CA LEU A 67 -0.63 -16.68 -4.90
C LEU A 67 0.32 -16.44 -3.73
N PHE A 68 -0.13 -15.72 -2.71
CA PHE A 68 0.59 -15.55 -1.45
C PHE A 68 -0.24 -16.13 -0.31
N SER A 69 0.40 -16.96 0.52
CA SER A 69 -0.20 -17.43 1.78
C SER A 69 -0.10 -16.36 2.88
N ARG A 70 0.85 -15.44 2.76
CA ARG A 70 1.11 -14.35 3.71
C ARG A 70 1.87 -13.21 3.04
N ILE A 71 1.46 -11.99 3.34
CA ILE A 71 2.25 -10.78 3.08
C ILE A 71 2.72 -10.23 4.42
N THR A 72 3.98 -9.82 4.48
CA THR A 72 4.56 -9.17 5.67
C THR A 72 5.12 -7.83 5.26
N GLN A 73 4.68 -6.78 5.94
CA GLN A 73 5.28 -5.46 5.86
C GLN A 73 6.12 -5.27 7.13
N ARG A 74 7.29 -4.65 6.98
CA ARG A 74 8.18 -4.30 8.09
C ARG A 74 8.64 -2.86 7.91
N ALA A 75 8.55 -2.09 8.99
CA ALA A 75 9.15 -0.77 9.10
C ALA A 75 10.11 -0.75 10.30
N THR A 76 11.16 0.06 10.21
CA THR A 76 12.16 0.18 11.27
C THR A 76 12.32 1.65 11.66
N LEU A 77 12.20 1.93 12.95
CA LEU A 77 12.54 3.21 13.54
C LEU A 77 13.98 3.18 14.05
N SER A 78 14.89 3.86 13.37
CA SER A 78 16.30 3.89 13.79
C SER A 78 16.61 5.10 14.65
N PHE A 79 16.80 4.88 15.95
CA PHE A 79 17.21 5.92 16.89
C PHE A 79 18.60 6.48 16.59
N ALA A 80 19.50 5.64 16.04
CA ALA A 80 20.80 6.08 15.56
C ALA A 80 20.69 7.08 14.40
N GLN A 81 19.76 6.85 13.46
CA GLN A 81 19.51 7.80 12.37
C GLN A 81 18.77 9.04 12.86
N LEU A 82 17.77 8.89 13.73
CA LEU A 82 17.09 10.04 14.37
C LEU A 82 18.08 10.95 15.09
N ARG A 83 19.11 10.38 15.75
CA ARG A 83 20.15 11.15 16.45
C ARG A 83 20.92 12.11 15.52
N ARG A 84 20.93 11.85 14.21
CA ARG A 84 21.59 12.72 13.23
C ARG A 84 20.72 13.89 12.78
N LEU A 85 19.41 13.83 13.00
CA LEU A 85 18.49 14.90 12.65
C LEU A 85 18.54 16.00 13.69
N HIS A 86 18.88 17.23 13.31
CA HIS A 86 18.88 18.37 14.22
C HIS A 86 18.36 19.61 13.49
N LEU A 87 17.76 20.53 14.23
CA LEU A 87 17.24 21.79 13.70
C LEU A 87 18.35 22.78 13.30
N GLY A 88 19.60 22.49 13.65
CA GLY A 88 20.76 23.31 13.29
C GLY A 88 21.27 24.16 14.44
N GLN A 89 22.11 25.14 14.11
CA GLN A 89 22.72 26.03 15.11
C GLN A 89 21.67 26.90 15.80
N GLY A 90 21.77 27.03 17.12
CA GLY A 90 20.86 27.84 17.94
C GLY A 90 19.59 27.15 18.43
N ALA A 91 19.30 25.92 17.98
CA ALA A 91 18.21 25.12 18.53
C ALA A 91 18.60 24.47 19.87
N SER A 92 17.68 24.47 20.83
CA SER A 92 17.88 23.80 22.13
C SER A 92 17.86 22.27 21.97
N ASP A 93 18.48 21.56 22.92
CA ASP A 93 18.42 20.09 22.97
C ASP A 93 16.98 19.57 23.13
N ASP A 94 16.15 20.32 23.85
CA ASP A 94 14.73 20.03 24.02
C ASP A 94 13.98 20.14 22.68
N ALA A 95 14.22 21.22 21.91
CA ALA A 95 13.64 21.38 20.57
C ALA A 95 14.08 20.26 19.61
N ASN A 96 15.36 19.87 19.64
CA ASN A 96 15.84 18.74 18.84
C ASN A 96 15.19 17.41 19.24
N THR A 97 14.95 17.20 20.54
CA THR A 97 14.30 16.00 21.07
C THR A 97 12.82 15.97 20.67
N ALA A 98 12.11 17.08 20.90
CA ALA A 98 10.71 17.23 20.55
C ALA A 98 10.47 17.09 19.03
N MET A 99 11.36 17.63 18.20
CA MET A 99 11.32 17.45 16.74
C MET A 99 11.40 15.98 16.33
N ARG A 100 12.36 15.24 16.89
CA ARG A 100 12.53 13.81 16.58
C ARG A 100 11.31 13.02 17.05
N ALA A 101 10.82 13.29 18.25
CA ALA A 101 9.62 12.65 18.80
C ALA A 101 8.38 12.90 17.92
N LEU A 102 8.17 14.15 17.49
CA LEU A 102 7.08 14.51 16.58
C LEU A 102 7.21 13.76 15.25
N LEU A 103 8.40 13.69 14.65
CA LEU A 103 8.65 12.95 13.42
C LEU A 103 8.30 11.46 13.56
N VAL A 104 8.69 10.85 14.69
CA VAL A 104 8.33 9.46 15.00
C VAL A 104 6.83 9.29 15.10
N ALA A 105 6.14 10.17 15.82
CA ALA A 105 4.71 10.09 16.03
C ALA A 105 3.93 10.22 14.71
N ILE A 106 4.37 11.10 13.80
CA ILE A 106 3.83 11.18 12.43
C ILE A 106 3.97 9.84 11.72
N GLY A 107 5.16 9.25 11.75
CA GLY A 107 5.45 7.98 11.10
C GLY A 107 4.60 6.84 11.65
N LEU A 108 4.45 6.74 12.97
CA LEU A 108 3.63 5.72 13.62
C LEU A 108 2.14 5.88 13.29
N HIS A 109 1.61 7.11 13.34
CA HIS A 109 0.21 7.35 13.01
C HIS A 109 -0.07 7.08 11.53
N ALA A 110 0.79 7.56 10.62
CA ALA A 110 0.67 7.27 9.19
C ALA A 110 0.75 5.76 8.91
N HIS A 111 1.63 5.04 9.61
CA HIS A 111 1.77 3.60 9.50
C HIS A 111 0.48 2.88 9.93
N GLN A 112 -0.11 3.29 11.06
CA GLN A 112 -1.35 2.73 11.56
C GLN A 112 -2.54 3.01 10.63
N LEU A 113 -2.63 4.21 10.06
CA LEU A 113 -3.67 4.53 9.07
C LEU A 113 -3.51 3.72 7.78
N ALA A 114 -2.27 3.47 7.33
CA ALA A 114 -2.00 2.76 6.09
C ALA A 114 -2.15 1.22 6.23
N PHE A 115 -1.74 0.65 7.36
CA PHE A 115 -1.58 -0.81 7.52
C PHE A 115 -2.30 -1.40 8.74
N GLY A 116 -2.89 -0.56 9.59
CA GLY A 116 -3.69 -1.02 10.74
C GLY A 116 -5.03 -1.66 10.35
N TYR A 117 -5.44 -1.51 9.10
CA TYR A 117 -6.69 -2.02 8.55
C TYR A 117 -6.43 -2.97 7.37
N GLY A 118 -7.48 -3.70 6.99
CA GLY A 118 -7.46 -4.47 5.75
C GLY A 118 -7.44 -3.56 4.52
N PHE A 119 -6.81 -4.02 3.44
CA PHE A 119 -6.82 -3.33 2.15
C PHE A 119 -7.16 -4.31 1.03
N ALA A 120 -7.92 -3.85 0.05
CA ALA A 120 -8.20 -4.64 -1.14
C ALA A 120 -7.09 -4.43 -2.16
N LEU A 121 -6.62 -5.55 -2.70
CA LEU A 121 -5.71 -5.56 -3.84
C LEU A 121 -6.50 -5.38 -5.13
N ARG A 122 -5.81 -4.87 -6.17
CA ARG A 122 -6.38 -4.78 -7.52
C ARG A 122 -6.75 -6.14 -8.11
N SER A 123 -6.20 -7.23 -7.58
CA SER A 123 -6.56 -8.60 -7.93
C SER A 123 -7.93 -9.04 -7.37
N GLY A 124 -8.65 -8.18 -6.64
CA GLY A 124 -9.90 -8.53 -5.97
C GLY A 124 -9.72 -9.26 -4.63
N ALA A 125 -8.47 -9.58 -4.25
CA ALA A 125 -8.17 -10.18 -2.95
C ALA A 125 -8.24 -9.13 -1.83
N ALA A 126 -9.03 -9.40 -0.79
CA ALA A 126 -9.04 -8.61 0.43
C ALA A 126 -7.98 -9.13 1.41
N LEU A 127 -7.07 -8.26 1.83
CA LEU A 127 -6.11 -8.56 2.88
C LEU A 127 -6.65 -8.10 4.22
N ARG A 128 -6.42 -8.90 5.26
CA ARG A 128 -6.69 -8.54 6.65
C ARG A 128 -5.41 -8.68 7.49
N PRO A 129 -5.14 -7.75 8.42
CA PRO A 129 -4.04 -7.91 9.36
C PRO A 129 -4.22 -9.21 10.16
N ARG A 130 -3.19 -10.06 10.19
CA ARG A 130 -3.18 -11.29 11.00
C ARG A 130 -2.41 -11.11 12.30
N ARG A 131 -1.30 -10.38 12.25
CA ARG A 131 -0.43 -10.06 13.39
C ARG A 131 0.27 -8.76 13.10
N THR A 132 0.18 -7.83 14.04
CA THR A 132 0.96 -6.59 14.05
C THR A 132 1.68 -6.55 15.38
N VAL A 133 2.99 -6.35 15.35
CA VAL A 133 3.83 -6.29 16.54
C VAL A 133 4.82 -5.16 16.37
N LEU A 134 5.07 -4.42 17.45
CA LEU A 134 6.20 -3.53 17.55
C LEU A 134 7.23 -4.20 18.44
N THR A 135 8.47 -4.25 17.96
CA THR A 135 9.59 -4.83 18.70
C THR A 135 10.59 -3.72 19.00
N TRP A 136 10.82 -3.47 20.28
CA TRP A 136 11.95 -2.69 20.74
C TRP A 136 13.18 -3.56 20.79
N LEU A 137 14.21 -3.14 20.06
CA LEU A 137 15.50 -3.79 20.06
C LEU A 137 16.35 -3.11 21.13
N GLY A 138 16.30 -3.64 22.35
CA GLY A 138 17.07 -3.15 23.49
C GLY A 138 18.55 -3.52 23.41
N ALA A 139 19.35 -3.00 24.34
CA ALA A 139 20.76 -3.36 24.42
C ALA A 139 20.97 -4.83 24.84
N ASP A 140 20.12 -5.32 25.76
CA ASP A 140 20.25 -6.64 26.36
C ASP A 140 19.07 -7.58 26.05
N VAL A 141 17.89 -7.03 25.71
CA VAL A 141 16.68 -7.81 25.45
C VAL A 141 15.78 -7.12 24.42
N ASP A 142 15.11 -7.93 23.59
CA ASP A 142 14.05 -7.50 22.70
C ASP A 142 12.70 -7.56 23.43
N GLU A 143 11.93 -6.49 23.34
CA GLU A 143 10.59 -6.40 23.93
C GLU A 143 9.54 -6.27 22.83
N GLU A 144 8.56 -7.17 22.81
CA GLU A 144 7.40 -7.09 21.92
C GLU A 144 6.20 -6.48 22.63
N TRP A 145 5.50 -5.56 21.95
CA TRP A 145 4.18 -5.11 22.36
C TRP A 145 3.24 -4.94 21.18
N ALA A 146 1.94 -4.96 21.49
CA ALA A 146 0.91 -4.66 20.51
C ALA A 146 0.99 -3.15 20.16
N PRO A 147 1.08 -2.79 18.87
CA PRO A 147 0.91 -1.40 18.49
C PRO A 147 -0.51 -0.95 18.86
N GLY A 148 -0.62 0.26 19.39
CA GLY A 148 -1.91 0.88 19.65
C GLY A 148 -2.75 1.01 18.37
N ASN A 149 -4.04 1.29 18.54
CA ASN A 149 -4.94 1.55 17.42
C ASN A 149 -4.73 2.96 16.83
N ALA A 150 -5.55 3.33 15.83
CA ALA A 150 -5.45 4.64 15.18
C ALA A 150 -5.67 5.81 16.16
N ASN A 151 -6.57 5.66 17.16
CA ASN A 151 -6.79 6.68 18.18
C ASN A 151 -5.59 6.78 19.12
N ASP A 152 -4.97 5.66 19.51
CA ASP A 152 -3.79 5.66 20.38
C ASP A 152 -2.61 6.38 19.72
N THR A 153 -2.38 6.10 18.43
CA THR A 153 -1.32 6.76 17.65
C THR A 153 -1.65 8.23 17.34
N GLN A 154 -2.92 8.58 17.18
CA GLN A 154 -3.36 9.97 17.06
C GLN A 154 -3.11 10.74 18.36
N ALA A 155 -3.47 10.18 19.52
CA ALA A 155 -3.22 10.80 20.81
C ALA A 155 -1.71 11.01 21.07
N LEU A 156 -0.88 10.04 20.66
CA LEU A 156 0.57 10.19 20.69
C LEU A 156 1.06 11.34 19.79
N LEU A 157 0.52 11.45 18.58
CA LEU A 157 0.84 12.54 17.65
C LEU A 157 0.45 13.91 18.22
N GLU A 158 -0.75 14.02 18.80
CA GLU A 158 -1.23 15.24 19.44
C GLU A 158 -0.35 15.63 20.64
N SER A 159 0.01 14.66 21.49
CA SER A 159 0.91 14.89 22.62
C SER A 159 2.31 15.34 22.16
N ALA A 160 2.89 14.67 21.17
CA ALA A 160 4.20 15.02 20.62
C ALA A 160 4.18 16.41 19.96
N ARG A 161 3.08 16.77 19.30
CA ARG A 161 2.87 18.09 18.72
C ARG A 161 2.85 19.16 19.82
N SER A 162 2.04 19.00 20.87
CA SER A 162 1.97 19.97 21.96
C SER A 162 3.32 20.17 22.65
N HIS A 163 4.10 19.10 22.81
CA HIS A 163 5.46 19.20 23.35
C HIS A 163 6.40 19.95 22.38
N ALA A 164 6.35 19.66 21.08
CA ALA A 164 7.12 20.39 20.07
C ALA A 164 6.78 21.89 20.02
N GLU A 165 5.51 22.26 20.11
CA GLU A 165 5.08 23.67 20.20
C GLU A 165 5.67 24.33 21.46
N SER A 166 5.60 23.65 22.60
CA SER A 166 6.15 24.14 23.88
C SER A 166 7.68 24.29 23.84
N ALA A 167 8.37 23.46 23.06
CA ALA A 167 9.81 23.52 22.84
C ALA A 167 10.21 24.58 21.79
N GLY A 168 9.25 25.33 21.22
CA GLY A 168 9.50 26.42 20.28
C GLY A 168 9.68 26.00 18.83
N LEU A 169 9.19 24.81 18.43
CA LEU A 169 9.20 24.42 17.02
C LEU A 169 8.22 25.28 16.22
N PRO A 170 8.62 25.80 15.05
CA PRO A 170 7.72 26.55 14.18
C PRO A 170 6.76 25.59 13.47
N LEU A 171 5.60 25.36 14.08
CA LEU A 171 4.52 24.55 13.51
C LEU A 171 3.45 25.39 12.82
N ASP A 172 3.80 26.62 12.41
CA ASP A 172 2.94 27.50 11.65
C ASP A 172 2.48 26.81 10.35
N GLY A 173 1.18 26.61 10.21
CA GLY A 173 0.59 25.88 9.08
C GLY A 173 0.13 24.45 9.40
N TRP A 174 0.47 23.90 10.57
CA TRP A 174 -0.04 22.61 11.00
C TRP A 174 -1.55 22.65 11.23
N GLY A 175 -2.29 21.71 10.62
CA GLY A 175 -3.74 21.64 10.76
C GLY A 175 -4.49 22.71 9.97
N GLN A 176 -3.83 23.38 9.02
CA GLN A 176 -4.52 24.19 8.03
C GLN A 176 -5.38 23.35 7.07
N VAL A 177 -6.10 24.02 6.18
CA VAL A 177 -7.04 23.42 5.23
C VAL A 177 -6.41 22.18 4.58
N PRO A 178 -6.99 20.98 4.79
CA PRO A 178 -6.41 19.76 4.29
C PRO A 178 -6.29 19.83 2.77
N THR A 179 -5.17 19.34 2.24
CA THR A 179 -5.02 19.20 0.80
C THR A 179 -6.00 18.12 0.33
N VAL A 180 -7.08 18.55 -0.31
CA VAL A 180 -8.09 17.63 -0.87
C VAL A 180 -7.53 16.99 -2.13
N LEU A 181 -7.21 15.70 -2.04
CA LEU A 181 -6.79 14.91 -3.20
C LEU A 181 -8.02 14.44 -3.97
N LEU A 182 -8.26 15.04 -5.14
CA LEU A 182 -9.31 14.59 -6.04
C LEU A 182 -8.77 13.49 -6.97
N PRO A 183 -9.41 12.30 -7.03
CA PRO A 183 -9.00 11.25 -7.93
C PRO A 183 -9.21 11.69 -9.38
N LYS A 184 -8.23 11.41 -10.25
CA LYS A 184 -8.37 11.56 -11.71
C LYS A 184 -9.52 10.68 -12.22
N ASP A 185 -10.16 11.08 -13.31
CA ASP A 185 -11.36 10.38 -13.84
C ASP A 185 -11.13 8.89 -14.11
N ASN A 186 -9.93 8.51 -14.57
CA ASN A 186 -9.58 7.11 -14.79
C ASN A 186 -9.54 6.30 -13.49
N LEU A 187 -9.10 6.91 -12.38
CA LEU A 187 -9.10 6.26 -11.08
C LEU A 187 -10.53 6.12 -10.54
N LYS A 188 -11.36 7.15 -10.67
CA LYS A 188 -12.79 7.08 -10.31
C LYS A 188 -13.50 5.92 -11.01
N LYS A 189 -13.32 5.80 -12.32
CA LYS A 189 -13.89 4.70 -13.12
C LYS A 189 -13.40 3.32 -12.66
N ALA A 190 -12.11 3.19 -12.34
CA ALA A 190 -11.53 1.94 -11.87
C ALA A 190 -12.05 1.54 -10.48
N VAL A 191 -12.24 2.50 -9.57
CA VAL A 191 -12.85 2.24 -8.25
C VAL A 191 -14.28 1.76 -8.42
N ALA A 192 -15.11 2.48 -9.19
CA ALA A 192 -16.50 2.11 -9.44
C ALA A 192 -16.68 0.77 -10.17
N SER A 193 -15.73 0.36 -11.02
CA SER A 193 -15.81 -0.94 -11.70
C SER A 193 -15.37 -2.12 -10.83
N THR A 194 -14.64 -1.85 -9.75
CA THR A 194 -14.04 -2.89 -8.88
C THR A 194 -14.85 -3.06 -7.61
N TRP A 195 -15.43 -1.98 -7.08
CA TRP A 195 -16.35 -2.02 -5.96
C TRP A 195 -17.78 -1.95 -6.46
N PRO A 196 -18.63 -2.96 -6.19
CA PRO A 196 -20.07 -2.78 -6.38
C PRO A 196 -20.55 -1.62 -5.50
N GLU A 197 -21.49 -0.81 -6.00
CA GLU A 197 -22.22 0.12 -5.15
C GLU A 197 -22.85 -0.70 -4.02
N LEU A 198 -22.43 -0.44 -2.78
CA LEU A 198 -23.12 -0.98 -1.62
C LEU A 198 -24.50 -0.34 -1.66
N ALA A 199 -25.53 -1.16 -1.91
CA ALA A 199 -26.89 -0.73 -1.72
C ALA A 199 -27.04 -0.23 -0.28
N ASP A 200 -27.60 0.98 -0.14
CA ASP A 200 -27.91 1.59 1.17
C ASP A 200 -28.72 0.66 2.08
#